data_AF-A0A945ABQ0-F1
#
_entry.id   AF-A0A945ABQ0-F1
#
_cell.length_a   1.000
_cell.length_b   1.000
_cell.length_c   1.000
_cell.angle_alpha   90.00
_cell.angle_beta   90.00
_cell.angle_gamma   90.00
#
_symmetry.space_group_name_H-M   'P 1'
#
loop_
_entity.id
_entity.type
_entity.pdbx_description
1 polymer ?
#
loop_
_entity_poly.entity_id
_entity_poly.type
_entity_poly.pdbx_seq_one_letter_code
_entity_poly.pdbx_strand_id
1 'polypeptide(L)'
;HYRVGDGFLGVDHFVYTVRDQQGKTASAVVRLRATGGLLGDFDGDDQVGFGDFLAFVARFGLRSSDLNYDERMDFNEDGEIGFPDFLRFIGLFGAGQTGG
;
A
#
# COMPACT_ATOMS: atom_id res chain seq x y z
N HIS A 1 16.54 -8.04 -13.37
CA HIS A 1 15.14 -7.58 -13.22
C HIS A 1 14.48 -8.46 -12.18
N TYR A 2 14.37 -7.97 -10.95
CA TYR A 2 13.50 -8.59 -9.96
C TYR A 2 12.15 -7.90 -10.08
N ARG A 3 11.10 -8.65 -10.42
CA ARG A 3 9.73 -8.20 -10.29
C ARG A 3 9.19 -8.88 -9.06
N VAL A 4 8.99 -8.11 -8.00
CA VAL A 4 8.10 -8.54 -6.93
C VAL A 4 6.74 -8.76 -7.61
N GLY A 5 6.22 -9.99 -7.61
CA GLY A 5 4.89 -10.25 -8.16
C GLY A 5 3.85 -9.50 -7.33
N ASP A 6 2.79 -9.05 -7.99
CA ASP A 6 1.65 -8.43 -7.31
C ASP A 6 1.18 -9.35 -6.15
N GLY A 7 1.12 -8.81 -4.94
CA GLY A 7 0.71 -9.54 -3.73
C GLY A 7 1.84 -10.17 -2.89
N PHE A 8 3.10 -9.79 -3.05
CA PHE A 8 4.17 -10.24 -2.14
C PHE A 8 3.95 -9.72 -0.71
N LEU A 9 3.78 -10.65 0.23
CA LEU A 9 3.76 -10.40 1.66
C LEU A 9 5.02 -11.02 2.29
N GLY A 10 5.83 -10.24 2.99
CA GLY A 10 7.11 -10.73 3.55
C GLY A 10 8.21 -9.69 3.61
N VAL A 11 9.42 -10.11 4.03
CA VAL A 11 10.60 -9.24 3.99
C VAL A 11 11.38 -9.55 2.71
N ASP A 12 11.53 -8.55 1.83
CA ASP A 12 12.40 -8.64 0.67
C ASP A 12 13.78 -8.03 0.98
N HIS A 13 14.83 -8.67 0.49
CA HIS A 13 16.21 -8.31 0.76
C HIS A 13 16.94 -8.03 -0.55
N PHE A 14 17.27 -6.77 -0.79
CA PHE A 14 18.16 -6.38 -1.89
C PHE A 14 19.58 -6.23 -1.38
N VAL A 15 20.52 -6.92 -2.02
CA VAL A 15 21.96 -6.77 -1.76
C VAL A 15 22.55 -5.80 -2.79
N TYR A 16 22.98 -4.63 -2.33
CA TYR A 16 23.74 -3.71 -3.15
C TYR A 16 25.23 -3.90 -2.87
N THR A 17 26.02 -4.11 -3.92
CA THR A 17 27.48 -4.17 -3.82
C THR A 17 28.08 -2.95 -4.46
N VAL A 18 28.78 -2.14 -3.67
CA VAL A 18 29.54 -0.98 -4.14
C VAL A 18 30.98 -1.42 -4.36
N ARG A 19 31.61 -1.00 -5.45
CA ARG A 19 33.04 -1.26 -5.75
C ARG A 19 33.78 0.05 -5.89
N ASP A 20 34.89 0.22 -5.19
CA ASP A 20 35.77 1.38 -5.37
C ASP A 20 36.69 1.24 -6.61
N GLN A 21 37.45 2.29 -6.91
CA GLN A 21 38.38 2.31 -8.07
C GLN A 21 39.55 1.33 -7.95
N GLN A 22 39.84 0.83 -6.74
CA GLN A 22 40.90 -0.14 -6.46
C GLN A 22 40.38 -1.58 -6.48
N GLY A 23 39.08 -1.73 -6.72
CA GLY A 23 38.40 -3.00 -6.89
C GLY A 23 37.87 -3.61 -5.60
N LYS A 24 37.94 -2.91 -4.46
CA LYS A 24 37.40 -3.36 -3.18
C LYS A 24 35.90 -3.21 -3.18
N THR A 25 35.19 -4.22 -2.66
CA THR A 25 33.73 -4.21 -2.60
C THR A 25 33.22 -4.09 -1.16
N ALA A 26 32.08 -3.43 -1.00
CA ALA A 26 31.29 -3.41 0.22
C ALA A 26 29.84 -3.72 -0.14
N SER A 27 29.20 -4.60 0.62
CA SER A 27 27.79 -4.94 0.41
C SER A 27 26.92 -4.43 1.56
N ALA A 28 25.76 -3.89 1.22
CA ALA A 28 24.71 -3.53 2.17
C ALA A 28 23.42 -4.29 1.84
N VAL A 29 22.69 -4.72 2.86
CA VAL A 29 21.39 -5.38 2.73
C VAL A 29 20.30 -4.37 3.06
N VAL A 30 19.45 -4.04 2.09
CA VAL A 30 18.22 -3.28 2.31
C VAL A 30 17.10 -4.28 2.56
N ARG A 31 16.40 -4.14 3.70
CA ARG A 31 15.25 -4.97 4.06
C ARG A 31 13.98 -4.17 3.85
N LEU A 32 13.11 -4.61 2.95
CA LEU A 32 11.76 -4.07 2.79
C LEU A 32 10.79 -5.03 3.45
N ARG A 33 9.94 -4.57 4.37
CA ARG A 33 8.86 -5.40 4.92
C ARG A 33 7.56 -5.01 4.22
N ALA A 34 7.09 -5.88 3.34
CA ALA A 34 5.72 -5.84 2.84
C ALA A 34 4.82 -6.49 3.90
N THR A 35 4.28 -5.67 4.81
CA THR A 35 3.12 -6.05 5.60
C THR A 35 1.93 -6.10 4.66
N GLY A 36 1.34 -7.27 4.51
CA GLY A 36 0.03 -7.40 3.87
C GLY A 36 -1.03 -6.79 4.76
N GLY A 37 -1.06 -5.46 4.82
CA GLY A 37 -2.25 -4.75 5.27
C GLY A 37 -3.40 -5.15 4.36
N LEU A 38 -4.58 -5.29 4.93
CA LEU A 38 -5.75 -5.57 4.13
C LEU A 38 -5.91 -4.42 3.13
N LEU A 39 -6.24 -4.76 1.89
CA LEU A 39 -6.60 -3.73 0.94
C LEU A 39 -7.84 -3.03 1.52
N GLY A 40 -7.76 -1.71 1.72
CA GLY A 40 -8.78 -0.94 2.42
C GLY A 40 -8.58 -0.75 3.93
N ASP A 41 -7.53 -1.30 4.54
CA ASP A 41 -7.09 -0.94 5.90
C ASP A 41 -6.22 0.32 5.83
N PHE A 42 -6.87 1.47 5.98
CA PHE A 42 -6.29 2.80 5.84
C PHE A 42 -5.78 3.36 7.16
N ASP A 43 -6.31 2.89 8.29
CA ASP A 43 -5.90 3.33 9.62
C ASP A 43 -4.88 2.40 10.32
N GLY A 44 -4.63 1.22 9.74
CA GLY A 44 -3.60 0.26 10.14
C GLY A 44 -4.00 -0.63 11.30
N ASP A 45 -5.29 -0.83 11.54
CA ASP A 45 -5.83 -1.63 12.64
C ASP A 45 -6.00 -3.13 12.32
N ASP A 46 -5.46 -3.58 11.17
CA ASP A 46 -5.56 -4.93 10.62
C ASP A 46 -7.01 -5.38 10.34
N GLN A 47 -7.97 -4.46 10.24
CA GLN A 47 -9.34 -4.70 9.84
C GLN A 47 -9.75 -3.74 8.70
N VAL A 48 -10.75 -4.14 7.92
CA VAL A 48 -11.43 -3.21 6.99
C VAL A 48 -12.81 -2.93 7.54
N GLY A 49 -12.97 -1.81 8.21
CA GLY A 49 -14.15 -1.46 8.98
C GLY A 49 -14.53 0.01 8.91
N PHE A 50 -15.22 0.46 9.94
CA PHE A 50 -15.76 1.81 9.98
C PHE A 50 -14.67 2.89 10.13
N GLY A 51 -13.55 2.57 10.78
CA GLY A 51 -12.37 3.44 10.85
C GLY A 51 -11.84 3.78 9.46
N ASP A 52 -11.69 2.77 8.62
CA ASP A 52 -11.28 2.91 7.23
C ASP A 52 -12.28 3.67 6.38
N PHE A 53 -13.58 3.47 6.62
CA PHE A 53 -14.61 4.26 5.96
C PHE A 53 -14.46 5.76 6.27
N LEU A 54 -14.20 6.12 7.54
CA LEU A 54 -13.94 7.52 7.89
C LEU A 54 -12.66 8.05 7.24
N ALA A 55 -11.61 7.23 7.18
CA ALA A 55 -10.35 7.58 6.52
C ALA A 55 -10.54 7.82 5.01
N PHE A 56 -11.38 7.01 4.35
CA PHE A 56 -11.75 7.15 2.94
C PHE A 56 -12.58 8.41 2.70
N VAL A 57 -13.64 8.62 3.49
CA VAL A 57 -14.50 9.81 3.38
C VAL A 57 -13.72 11.11 3.57
N ALA A 58 -12.71 11.13 4.45
CA ALA A 58 -11.85 12.30 4.65
C ALA A 58 -11.09 12.73 3.39
N ARG A 59 -10.97 11.86 2.39
CA ARG A 59 -10.24 12.11 1.12
C ARG A 59 -11.15 12.02 -0.11
N PHE A 60 -12.45 11.85 0.08
CA PHE A 60 -13.41 11.76 -1.02
C PHE A 60 -13.45 13.06 -1.85
N GLY A 61 -13.37 12.91 -3.16
CA GLY A 61 -13.34 14.00 -4.14
C GLY A 61 -11.95 14.62 -4.36
N LEU A 62 -10.91 14.18 -3.66
CA LEU A 62 -9.54 14.61 -3.94
C LEU A 62 -9.05 14.02 -5.25
N ARG A 63 -8.20 14.77 -5.95
CA ARG A 63 -7.60 14.40 -7.23
C ARG A 63 -6.10 14.21 -7.08
N SER A 64 -5.47 13.51 -8.01
CA SER A 64 -4.02 13.30 -8.04
C SER A 64 -3.16 14.58 -7.99
N SER A 65 -3.75 15.75 -8.31
CA SER A 65 -3.10 17.06 -8.16
C SER A 65 -3.12 17.65 -6.74
N ASP A 66 -3.96 17.11 -5.85
CA ASP A 66 -4.14 17.63 -4.50
C ASP A 66 -3.08 17.06 -3.55
N LEU A 67 -2.53 17.91 -2.67
CA LEU A 67 -1.45 17.53 -1.75
C LEU A 67 -1.79 16.36 -0.80
N ASN A 68 -3.07 16.16 -0.52
CA ASN A 68 -3.56 15.12 0.40
C ASN A 68 -4.16 13.91 -0.32
N TYR A 69 -4.02 13.84 -1.65
CA TYR A 69 -4.45 12.68 -2.40
C TYR A 69 -3.65 11.44 -1.96
N ASP A 70 -4.38 10.35 -1.75
CA ASP A 70 -3.84 9.07 -1.34
C ASP A 70 -4.16 8.05 -2.44
N GLU A 71 -3.17 7.69 -3.24
CA GLU A 71 -3.31 6.76 -4.38
C GLU A 71 -3.86 5.39 -3.95
N ARG A 72 -3.72 5.02 -2.67
CA ARG A 72 -4.28 3.77 -2.13
C ARG A 72 -5.82 3.75 -2.13
N MET A 73 -6.46 4.91 -2.24
CA MET A 73 -7.92 5.07 -2.22
C MET A 73 -8.51 5.30 -3.61
N ASP A 74 -7.68 5.44 -4.64
CA ASP A 74 -8.08 5.50 -6.04
C ASP A 74 -7.97 4.09 -6.63
N PHE A 75 -9.02 3.31 -6.42
CA PHE A 75 -9.07 1.89 -6.76
C PHE A 75 -9.23 1.63 -8.25
N ASN A 76 -9.76 2.59 -9.01
CA ASN A 76 -9.91 2.48 -10.45
C ASN A 76 -8.77 3.17 -11.25
N GLU A 77 -7.86 3.85 -10.56
CA GLU A 77 -6.71 4.58 -11.08
C GLU A 77 -7.11 5.69 -12.08
N ASP A 78 -8.27 6.33 -11.86
CA ASP A 78 -8.76 7.41 -12.74
C ASP A 78 -8.26 8.81 -12.35
N GLY A 79 -7.54 8.91 -11.24
CA GLY A 79 -6.95 10.13 -10.71
C GLY A 79 -7.88 10.92 -9.79
N GLU A 80 -9.04 10.38 -9.40
CA GLU A 80 -10.00 10.95 -8.45
C GLU A 80 -10.42 9.90 -7.41
N ILE A 81 -10.44 10.26 -6.12
CA ILE A 81 -10.99 9.38 -5.07
C ILE A 81 -12.51 9.58 -5.07
N GLY A 82 -13.22 8.78 -5.86
CA GLY A 82 -14.61 9.01 -6.19
C GLY A 82 -15.57 7.90 -5.77
N PHE A 83 -16.80 8.03 -6.25
CA PHE A 83 -17.83 7.01 -6.07
C PHE A 83 -17.48 5.65 -6.73
N PRO A 84 -16.84 5.60 -7.91
CA PRO A 84 -16.36 4.34 -8.47
C PRO A 84 -15.40 3.59 -7.53
N ASP A 85 -14.56 4.31 -6.80
CA ASP A 85 -13.62 3.76 -5.83
C ASP A 85 -14.33 3.28 -4.58
N PHE A 86 -15.33 4.02 -4.12
CA PHE A 86 -16.20 3.60 -3.02
C PHE A 86 -16.85 2.23 -3.28
N LEU A 87 -17.33 1.97 -4.50
CA LEU A 87 -17.92 0.68 -4.85
C LEU A 87 -16.91 -0.48 -4.76
N ARG A 88 -15.64 -0.21 -5.07
CA ARG A 88 -14.55 -1.19 -4.95
C ARG A 88 -14.16 -1.39 -3.48
N PHE A 89 -14.06 -0.30 -2.72
CA PHE A 89 -13.78 -0.31 -1.29
C PHE A 89 -14.81 -1.13 -0.49
N ILE A 90 -16.10 -0.96 -0.77
CA ILE A 90 -17.16 -1.71 -0.08
C ILE A 90 -17.05 -3.23 -0.32
N GLY A 91 -16.46 -3.67 -1.44
CA GLY A 91 -16.18 -5.08 -1.69
C GLY A 91 -15.17 -5.71 -0.72
N LEU A 92 -14.43 -4.89 0.04
CA LEU A 92 -13.40 -5.30 0.99
C LEU A 92 -13.90 -5.23 2.45
N PHE A 93 -15.08 -4.66 2.67
CA PHE A 93 -15.61 -4.39 4.01
C PHE A 93 -15.81 -5.67 4.82
N GLY A 94 -15.34 -5.67 6.07
CA GLY A 94 -15.39 -6.84 6.96
C GLY A 94 -14.19 -7.79 6.83
N ALA A 95 -13.21 -7.50 5.98
CA ALA A 95 -11.94 -8.22 5.99
C ALA A 95 -11.21 -8.04 7.34
N GLY A 96 -10.46 -9.07 7.78
CA GLY A 96 -9.72 -9.03 9.05
C GLY A 96 -10.54 -9.33 10.30
N GLN A 97 -11.88 -9.34 10.19
CA GLN A 97 -12.74 -9.68 11.33
C GLN A 97 -12.73 -11.18 11.57
N THR A 98 -11.94 -11.64 12.53
CA THR A 98 -12.05 -13.02 13.06
C THR A 98 -13.36 -13.13 13.82
N GLY A 99 -14.31 -13.91 13.28
CA GLY A 99 -15.60 -14.17 13.93
C GLY A 99 -15.42 -14.72 15.36
N GLY A 100 -16.27 -14.24 16.26
CA GLY A 100 -16.33 -14.67 17.67
C GLY A 100 -16.95 -16.04 17.91
#